data_AF-A0A9D1AW39-F1
#
_entry.id   AF-A0A9D1AW39-F1
#
_cell.length_a   1.000
_cell.length_b   1.000
_cell.length_c   1.000
_cell.angle_alpha   90.00
_cell.angle_beta   90.00
_cell.angle_gamma   90.00
#
_symmetry.space_group_name_H-M   'P 1'
#
loop_
_entity.id
_entity.type
_entity.pdbx_description
1 polymer ?
#
loop_
_entity_poly.entity_id
_entity_poly.type
_entity_poly.pdbx_seq_one_letter_code
_entity_poly.pdbx_strand_id
1 'polypeptide(L)'
;MPHEIDPLLADFSERDYSVRLVRTVCNVVPFAPVLPDWFSLVEGLKILDPEAKRPVLERAQAISREPGPQRALWMVRALDTADTGIGVFSGVRSAYKLTQAKDNTERLDALETDPQQAVDAVLKGLAIAFIVHKLYPGSLSEKLAAFRESETGQAIVFYFAAIEVGLPFADNAVSGAGSLLGQLLDRFGADQQAKLAAVAGEEEAAQAMAMMRELSGPLDTMVGMAREHLGGIASAATGSLATAMNVGDKVAGVAATGADLLPVYRFLGARLVAEACLVRALKEEAEAQSEAVKRSAAAQPIKYTRSAADLPDAPARRRGCFGFGILLLAVGLATASMAWGA
;
A
#
# COMPACT_ATOMS: atom_id res chain seq x y z
N MET A 1 15.22 -3.87 -18.43
CA MET A 1 15.33 -2.40 -18.46
C MET A 1 14.61 -1.85 -17.24
N PRO A 2 15.14 -0.83 -16.55
CA PRO A 2 14.44 -0.20 -15.44
C PRO A 2 13.10 0.39 -15.92
N HIS A 3 12.05 0.17 -15.14
CA HIS A 3 10.72 0.74 -15.34
C HIS A 3 10.69 2.15 -14.76
N GLU A 4 10.40 3.13 -15.59
CA GLU A 4 10.27 4.51 -15.13
C GLU A 4 8.83 4.77 -14.65
N ILE A 5 8.70 5.41 -13.48
CA ILE A 5 7.40 5.68 -12.87
C ILE A 5 6.64 6.79 -13.61
N ASP A 6 7.30 7.90 -13.96
CA ASP A 6 6.64 9.04 -14.60
C ASP A 6 5.96 8.67 -15.93
N PRO A 7 6.57 7.89 -16.85
CA PRO A 7 5.87 7.43 -18.04
C PRO A 7 4.65 6.54 -17.73
N LEU A 8 4.69 5.73 -16.67
CA LEU A 8 3.54 4.91 -16.28
C LEU A 8 2.38 5.73 -15.73
N LEU A 9 2.67 6.78 -14.97
CA LEU A 9 1.66 7.69 -14.46
C LEU A 9 1.10 8.60 -15.56
N ALA A 10 1.96 9.05 -16.48
CA ALA A 10 1.59 9.92 -17.60
C ALA A 10 0.69 9.23 -18.64
N ASP A 11 0.58 7.90 -18.61
CA ASP A 11 -0.42 7.16 -19.39
C ASP A 11 -1.87 7.42 -18.92
N PHE A 12 -2.05 8.14 -17.80
CA PHE A 12 -3.34 8.42 -17.20
C PHE A 12 -3.59 9.93 -17.05
N SER A 13 -4.86 10.27 -16.96
CA SER A 13 -5.41 11.61 -16.79
C SER A 13 -6.72 11.56 -16.01
N GLU A 14 -7.17 12.70 -15.49
CA GLU A 14 -8.43 12.82 -14.74
C GLU A 14 -9.66 12.35 -15.52
N ARG A 15 -9.57 12.28 -16.86
CA ARG A 15 -10.67 11.88 -17.74
C ARG A 15 -10.72 10.38 -17.99
N ASP A 16 -9.66 9.66 -17.66
CA ASP A 16 -9.61 8.23 -17.93
C ASP A 16 -10.60 7.45 -17.07
N TYR A 17 -11.17 6.40 -17.65
CA TYR A 17 -12.19 5.58 -17.00
C TYR A 17 -11.66 4.94 -15.72
N SER A 18 -10.42 4.45 -15.71
CA SER A 18 -9.78 3.88 -14.51
C SER A 18 -9.73 4.89 -13.35
N VAL A 19 -9.33 6.13 -13.64
CA VAL A 19 -9.17 7.20 -12.64
C VAL A 19 -10.54 7.61 -12.08
N ARG A 20 -11.52 7.81 -12.97
CA ARG A 20 -12.89 8.14 -12.56
C ARG A 20 -13.54 7.02 -11.77
N LEU A 21 -13.38 5.76 -12.20
CA LEU A 21 -13.93 4.60 -11.49
C LEU A 21 -13.42 4.55 -10.05
N VAL A 22 -12.10 4.63 -9.86
CA VAL A 22 -11.52 4.65 -8.51
C VAL A 22 -12.09 5.80 -7.69
N ARG A 23 -12.10 7.02 -8.25
CA ARG A 23 -12.66 8.19 -7.55
C ARG A 23 -14.10 7.95 -7.14
N THR A 24 -14.93 7.39 -8.01
CA THR A 24 -16.32 7.14 -7.68
C THR A 24 -16.46 6.06 -6.62
N VAL A 25 -15.68 4.97 -6.67
CA VAL A 25 -15.68 3.95 -5.61
C VAL A 25 -15.31 4.58 -4.26
N CYS A 26 -14.24 5.38 -4.20
CA CYS A 26 -13.82 6.07 -2.99
C CYS A 26 -14.83 7.12 -2.51
N ASN A 27 -15.62 7.72 -3.39
CA ASN A 27 -16.65 8.68 -3.00
C ASN A 27 -17.95 8.02 -2.49
N VAL A 28 -18.18 6.75 -2.83
CA VAL A 28 -19.37 6.01 -2.43
C VAL A 28 -19.18 5.29 -1.10
N VAL A 29 -17.99 4.74 -0.85
CA VAL A 29 -17.71 4.03 0.39
C VAL A 29 -17.33 5.05 1.47
N PRO A 30 -18.09 5.17 2.58
CA PRO A 30 -17.71 6.05 3.67
C PRO A 30 -16.34 5.62 4.19
N PHE A 31 -15.52 6.58 4.61
CA PHE A 31 -14.15 6.38 5.11
C PHE A 31 -13.08 6.04 4.07
N ALA A 32 -13.42 5.89 2.79
CA ALA A 32 -12.41 5.80 1.74
C ALA A 32 -11.68 7.15 1.57
N PRO A 33 -10.38 7.13 1.20
CA PRO A 33 -9.59 8.35 1.05
C PRO A 33 -10.08 9.18 -0.13
N VAL A 34 -10.04 10.49 0.01
CA VAL A 34 -10.19 11.40 -1.14
C VAL A 34 -8.85 11.49 -1.84
N LEU A 35 -8.65 10.68 -2.88
CA LEU A 35 -7.43 10.70 -3.66
C LEU A 35 -7.33 11.99 -4.49
N PRO A 36 -6.31 12.84 -4.28
CA PRO A 36 -6.05 13.98 -5.17
C PRO A 36 -5.56 13.48 -6.53
N ASP A 37 -5.82 14.22 -7.60
CA ASP A 37 -5.36 13.84 -8.94
C ASP A 37 -3.90 14.27 -9.16
N TRP A 38 -3.05 13.30 -9.50
CA TRP A 38 -1.68 13.55 -9.95
C TRP A 38 -1.15 12.39 -10.78
N PHE A 39 -0.30 12.72 -11.76
CA PHE A 39 0.15 11.84 -12.83
C PHE A 39 1.66 11.95 -13.06
N SER A 40 2.40 12.49 -12.10
CA SER A 40 3.86 12.51 -12.08
C SER A 40 4.41 12.61 -10.66
N LEU A 41 5.68 12.22 -10.47
CA LEU A 41 6.40 12.42 -9.21
C LEU A 41 6.45 13.89 -8.79
N VAL A 42 6.51 14.81 -9.75
CA VAL A 42 6.52 16.26 -9.47
C VAL A 42 5.20 16.71 -8.85
N GLU A 43 4.08 16.30 -9.43
CA GLU A 43 2.75 16.64 -8.92
C GLU A 43 2.49 15.97 -7.57
N GLY A 44 2.83 14.68 -7.44
CA GLY A 44 2.74 13.95 -6.17
C GLY A 44 3.58 14.60 -5.07
N LEU A 45 4.80 15.05 -5.38
CA LEU A 45 5.64 15.75 -4.41
C LEU A 45 5.00 17.06 -3.94
N LYS A 46 4.45 17.87 -4.86
CA LYS A 46 3.78 19.13 -4.50
C LYS A 46 2.56 18.93 -3.61
N ILE A 47 1.88 17.80 -3.76
CA ILE A 47 0.73 17.45 -2.93
C ILE A 47 1.18 17.04 -1.53
N LEU A 48 2.22 16.20 -1.44
CA LEU A 48 2.75 15.71 -0.15
C LEU A 48 3.46 16.81 0.65
N ASP A 49 4.25 17.64 -0.03
CA ASP A 49 4.99 18.76 0.56
C ASP A 49 5.19 19.87 -0.49
N PRO A 50 4.37 20.94 -0.47
CA PRO A 50 4.48 22.07 -1.39
C PRO A 50 5.83 22.81 -1.33
N GLU A 51 6.54 22.71 -0.20
CA GLU A 51 7.82 23.39 0.04
C GLU A 51 9.02 22.48 -0.30
N ALA A 52 8.76 21.23 -0.68
CA ALA A 52 9.82 20.28 -1.02
C ALA A 52 10.64 20.76 -2.22
N LYS A 53 11.96 20.62 -2.07
CA LYS A 53 12.93 21.10 -3.04
C LYS A 53 13.32 20.00 -4.03
N ARG A 54 13.90 20.42 -5.15
CA ARG A 54 14.43 19.55 -6.22
C ARG A 54 15.26 18.33 -5.72
N PRO A 55 16.11 18.43 -4.68
CA PRO A 55 16.85 17.26 -4.18
C PRO A 55 15.96 16.10 -3.71
N VAL A 56 14.78 16.38 -3.14
CA VAL A 56 13.83 15.35 -2.73
C VAL A 56 13.30 14.58 -3.94
N LEU A 57 12.95 15.30 -5.02
CA LEU A 57 12.51 14.69 -6.26
C LEU A 57 13.60 13.82 -6.89
N GLU A 58 14.83 14.30 -6.96
CA GLU A 58 15.98 13.54 -7.48
C GLU A 58 16.23 12.28 -6.62
N ARG A 59 16.07 12.39 -5.30
CA ARG A 59 16.18 11.25 -4.40
C ARG A 59 15.04 10.25 -4.59
N ALA A 60 13.81 10.69 -4.74
CA ALA A 60 12.66 9.81 -5.03
C ALA A 60 12.85 9.09 -6.36
N GLN A 61 13.36 9.76 -7.39
CA GLN A 61 13.73 9.13 -8.66
C GLN A 61 14.85 8.10 -8.49
N ALA A 62 15.85 8.37 -7.65
CA ALA A 62 16.90 7.39 -7.34
C ALA A 62 16.32 6.16 -6.61
N ILE A 63 15.47 6.37 -5.59
CA ILE A 63 14.78 5.30 -4.86
C ILE A 63 13.92 4.46 -5.82
N SER A 64 13.20 5.09 -6.75
CA SER A 64 12.38 4.37 -7.73
C SER A 64 13.14 3.36 -8.57
N ARG A 65 14.45 3.54 -8.74
CA ARG A 65 15.34 2.65 -9.51
C ARG A 65 15.96 1.54 -8.66
N GLU A 66 15.73 1.53 -7.35
CA GLU A 66 16.18 0.46 -6.46
C GLU A 66 15.44 -0.87 -6.77
N PRO A 67 16.04 -2.04 -6.45
CA PRO A 67 15.45 -3.34 -6.80
C PRO A 67 14.02 -3.57 -6.27
N GLY A 68 13.70 -3.09 -5.08
CA GLY A 68 12.37 -3.22 -4.47
C GLY A 68 11.26 -2.53 -5.29
N PRO A 69 11.30 -1.20 -5.43
CA PRO A 69 10.37 -0.44 -6.27
C PRO A 69 10.30 -0.95 -7.72
N GLN A 70 11.43 -1.34 -8.32
CA GLN A 70 11.45 -1.91 -9.67
C GLN A 70 10.70 -3.25 -9.76
N ARG A 71 10.84 -4.12 -8.77
CA ARG A 71 10.08 -5.38 -8.70
C ARG A 71 8.59 -5.13 -8.45
N ALA A 72 8.24 -4.14 -7.64
CA ALA A 72 6.86 -3.71 -7.47
C ALA A 72 6.26 -3.21 -8.80
N LEU A 73 6.94 -2.33 -9.54
CA LEU A 73 6.48 -1.83 -10.84
C LEU A 73 6.33 -2.92 -11.88
N TRP A 74 7.23 -3.91 -11.86
CA TRP A 74 7.08 -5.10 -12.71
C TRP A 74 5.77 -5.84 -12.42
N MET A 75 5.44 -6.08 -11.14
CA MET A 75 4.19 -6.72 -10.74
C MET A 75 2.96 -5.88 -11.12
N VAL A 76 3.03 -4.57 -10.91
CA VAL A 76 1.98 -3.61 -11.31
C VAL A 76 1.65 -3.73 -12.81
N ARG A 77 2.67 -3.85 -13.66
CA ARG A 77 2.46 -4.08 -15.09
C ARG A 77 1.86 -5.46 -15.38
N ALA A 78 2.29 -6.49 -14.64
CA ALA A 78 1.79 -7.85 -14.83
C ALA A 78 0.30 -8.00 -14.48
N LEU A 79 -0.19 -7.24 -13.48
CA LEU A 79 -1.58 -7.31 -13.02
C LEU A 79 -2.62 -6.96 -14.10
N ASP A 80 -2.38 -5.90 -14.87
CA ASP A 80 -3.35 -5.42 -15.87
C ASP A 80 -3.06 -5.89 -17.30
N THR A 81 -1.95 -6.60 -17.53
CA THR A 81 -1.60 -7.04 -18.88
C THR A 81 -2.25 -8.39 -19.19
N ALA A 82 -3.34 -8.34 -19.97
CA ALA A 82 -4.00 -9.51 -20.54
C ALA A 82 -3.14 -10.25 -21.59
N ASP A 83 -2.27 -9.53 -22.31
CA ASP A 83 -1.89 -9.89 -23.69
C ASP A 83 -0.42 -10.23 -23.94
N THR A 84 0.46 -10.26 -22.94
CA THR A 84 1.89 -10.57 -23.15
C THR A 84 2.26 -12.00 -22.77
N GLY A 85 1.59 -13.02 -23.31
CA GLY A 85 2.02 -14.44 -23.30
C GLY A 85 2.24 -15.13 -21.94
N ILE A 86 2.22 -14.37 -20.86
CA ILE A 86 2.27 -14.74 -19.45
C ILE A 86 0.86 -14.47 -18.95
N GLY A 87 -0.09 -15.28 -19.40
CA GLY A 87 -1.49 -15.25 -18.98
C GLY A 87 -1.67 -15.72 -17.54
N VAL A 88 -0.80 -15.28 -16.63
CA VAL A 88 -0.73 -15.75 -15.26
C VAL A 88 -1.76 -15.02 -14.40
N PHE A 89 -2.18 -13.79 -14.75
CA PHE A 89 -2.86 -12.87 -13.83
C PHE A 89 -4.28 -12.40 -14.14
N SER A 90 -4.94 -12.79 -15.23
CA SER A 90 -6.18 -12.08 -15.64
C SER A 90 -7.48 -12.91 -15.70
N GLY A 91 -8.55 -12.35 -15.12
CA GLY A 91 -9.98 -12.60 -15.38
C GLY A 91 -10.47 -12.26 -16.81
N VAL A 92 -9.56 -11.88 -17.72
CA VAL A 92 -9.85 -11.52 -19.13
C VAL A 92 -10.58 -12.64 -19.87
N ARG A 93 -10.46 -13.90 -19.44
CA ARG A 93 -11.23 -14.99 -20.07
C ARG A 93 -12.75 -14.75 -19.97
N SER A 94 -13.24 -14.20 -18.88
CA SER A 94 -14.66 -13.87 -18.69
C SER A 94 -15.05 -12.64 -19.51
N ALA A 95 -14.23 -11.59 -19.50
CA ALA A 95 -14.49 -10.37 -20.27
C ALA A 95 -14.40 -10.60 -21.79
N TYR A 96 -13.47 -11.45 -22.25
CA TYR A 96 -13.35 -11.90 -23.63
C TYR A 96 -14.54 -12.78 -24.05
N LYS A 97 -15.00 -13.68 -23.18
CA LYS A 97 -16.24 -14.45 -23.42
C LYS A 97 -17.45 -13.53 -23.52
N LEU A 98 -17.54 -12.50 -22.67
CA LEU A 98 -18.61 -11.51 -22.70
C LEU A 98 -18.62 -10.70 -24.01
N THR A 99 -17.44 -10.34 -24.54
CA THR A 99 -17.32 -9.61 -25.81
C THR A 99 -17.54 -10.49 -27.05
N GLN A 100 -17.30 -11.80 -26.96
CA GLN A 100 -17.54 -12.75 -28.06
C GLN A 100 -18.90 -13.47 -28.03
N ALA A 101 -19.64 -13.38 -26.92
CA ALA A 101 -20.94 -14.01 -26.78
C ALA A 101 -21.93 -13.46 -27.83
N LYS A 102 -22.55 -14.38 -28.58
CA LYS A 102 -23.39 -14.04 -29.75
C LYS A 102 -24.85 -13.86 -29.39
N ASP A 103 -25.27 -14.36 -28.23
CA ASP A 103 -26.62 -14.20 -27.71
C ASP A 103 -26.64 -13.87 -26.21
N ASN A 104 -27.82 -13.55 -25.70
CA ASN A 104 -28.00 -13.13 -24.31
C ASN A 104 -27.81 -14.29 -23.32
N THR A 105 -27.97 -15.54 -23.73
CA THR A 105 -27.80 -16.71 -22.85
C THR A 105 -26.31 -16.99 -22.64
N GLU A 106 -25.51 -16.97 -23.70
CA GLU A 106 -24.04 -17.05 -23.61
C GLU A 106 -23.43 -15.88 -22.81
N ARG A 107 -24.03 -14.67 -22.92
CA ARG A 107 -23.65 -13.52 -22.08
C ARG A 107 -24.00 -13.74 -20.61
N LEU A 108 -25.14 -14.35 -20.31
CA LEU A 108 -25.57 -14.65 -18.94
C LEU A 108 -24.75 -15.78 -18.32
N ASP A 109 -24.36 -16.81 -19.08
CA ASP A 109 -23.45 -17.87 -18.63
C ASP A 109 -22.02 -17.34 -18.44
N ALA A 110 -21.58 -16.39 -19.26
CA ALA A 110 -20.31 -15.68 -19.06
C ALA A 110 -20.32 -14.78 -17.81
N LEU A 111 -21.49 -14.56 -17.18
CA LEU A 111 -21.65 -13.86 -15.90
C LEU A 111 -21.81 -14.83 -14.71
N GLU A 112 -21.93 -16.15 -14.93
CA GLU A 112 -21.85 -17.18 -13.87
C GLU A 112 -20.37 -17.47 -13.51
N THR A 113 -19.71 -16.46 -12.95
CA THR A 113 -18.24 -16.38 -12.86
C THR A 113 -17.63 -16.66 -11.48
N ASP A 114 -18.42 -17.07 -10.50
CA ASP A 114 -17.99 -17.14 -9.08
C ASP A 114 -16.63 -17.83 -8.86
N PRO A 115 -16.33 -19.01 -9.46
CA PRO A 115 -15.02 -19.64 -9.26
C PRO A 115 -13.86 -18.92 -9.96
N GLN A 116 -14.11 -18.27 -11.10
CA GLN A 116 -13.07 -17.55 -11.85
C GLN A 116 -12.76 -16.21 -11.19
N GLN A 117 -13.79 -15.47 -10.77
CA GLN A 117 -13.65 -14.24 -9.99
C GLN A 117 -12.97 -14.52 -8.64
N ALA A 118 -13.21 -15.69 -8.04
CA ALA A 118 -12.57 -16.07 -6.78
C ALA A 118 -11.07 -16.31 -6.94
N VAL A 119 -10.69 -17.03 -7.99
CA VAL A 119 -9.29 -17.26 -8.36
C VAL A 119 -8.59 -15.93 -8.66
N ASP A 120 -9.25 -15.05 -9.42
CA ASP A 120 -8.72 -13.75 -9.82
C ASP A 120 -8.53 -12.81 -8.62
N ALA A 121 -9.54 -12.70 -7.75
CA ALA A 121 -9.46 -11.91 -6.52
C ALA A 121 -8.31 -12.38 -5.60
N VAL A 122 -8.15 -13.69 -5.40
CA VAL A 122 -7.03 -14.22 -4.59
C VAL A 122 -5.68 -13.86 -5.22
N LEU A 123 -5.58 -13.97 -6.53
CA LEU A 123 -4.34 -13.69 -7.24
C LEU A 123 -3.98 -12.20 -7.24
N LYS A 124 -4.97 -11.31 -7.49
CA LYS A 124 -4.81 -9.86 -7.36
C LYS A 124 -4.43 -9.47 -5.93
N GLY A 125 -5.05 -10.10 -4.93
CA GLY A 125 -4.69 -9.94 -3.52
C GLY A 125 -3.22 -10.30 -3.25
N LEU A 126 -2.76 -11.45 -3.76
CA LEU A 126 -1.35 -11.86 -3.66
C LEU A 126 -0.40 -10.90 -4.39
N ALA A 127 -0.80 -10.35 -5.52
CA ALA A 127 0.00 -9.38 -6.25
C ALA A 127 0.11 -8.04 -5.50
N ILE A 128 -0.99 -7.56 -4.88
CA ILE A 128 -0.97 -6.41 -3.97
C ILE A 128 -0.02 -6.70 -2.80
N ALA A 129 -0.15 -7.86 -2.16
CA ALA A 129 0.71 -8.27 -1.05
C ALA A 129 2.19 -8.34 -1.45
N PHE A 130 2.50 -8.84 -2.66
CA PHE A 130 3.85 -8.81 -3.23
C PHE A 130 4.36 -7.38 -3.42
N ILE A 131 3.55 -6.49 -3.99
CA ILE A 131 3.90 -5.07 -4.20
C ILE A 131 4.24 -4.43 -2.86
N VAL A 132 3.40 -4.59 -1.84
CA VAL A 132 3.63 -4.06 -0.48
C VAL A 132 4.92 -4.63 0.10
N HIS A 133 5.12 -5.95 -0.01
CA HIS A 133 6.33 -6.60 0.48
C HIS A 133 7.60 -6.03 -0.17
N LYS A 134 7.58 -5.73 -1.46
CA LYS A 134 8.73 -5.19 -2.20
C LYS A 134 8.96 -3.71 -2.03
N LEU A 135 7.89 -2.96 -1.81
CA LEU A 135 7.95 -1.51 -1.83
C LEU A 135 8.45 -0.95 -0.49
N TYR A 136 7.99 -1.50 0.62
CA TYR A 136 8.29 -0.97 1.95
C TYR A 136 9.45 -1.75 2.61
N PRO A 137 10.42 -1.06 3.23
CA PRO A 137 11.45 -1.69 4.05
C PRO A 137 10.90 -2.10 5.42
N GLY A 138 11.67 -2.92 6.15
CA GLY A 138 11.36 -3.30 7.53
C GLY A 138 10.67 -4.65 7.68
N SER A 139 10.21 -4.92 8.89
CA SER A 139 9.41 -6.09 9.29
C SER A 139 8.04 -6.09 8.61
N LEU A 140 7.35 -7.24 8.63
CA LEU A 140 6.04 -7.40 8.03
C LEU A 140 5.02 -6.37 8.56
N SER A 141 5.03 -6.13 9.87
CA SER A 141 4.15 -5.15 10.53
C SER A 141 4.44 -3.72 10.10
N GLU A 142 5.72 -3.34 9.99
CA GLU A 142 6.11 -1.99 9.54
C GLU A 142 5.70 -1.73 8.08
N LYS A 143 5.86 -2.74 7.21
CA LYS A 143 5.41 -2.65 5.81
C LYS A 143 3.90 -2.44 5.71
N LEU A 144 3.13 -3.18 6.52
CA LEU A 144 1.67 -3.06 6.59
C LEU A 144 1.24 -1.70 7.12
N ALA A 145 1.90 -1.19 8.17
CA ALA A 145 1.63 0.13 8.71
C ALA A 145 1.84 1.20 7.64
N ALA A 146 2.99 1.18 6.95
CA ALA A 146 3.30 2.12 5.89
C ALA A 146 2.30 2.06 4.72
N PHE A 147 1.84 0.85 4.36
CA PHE A 147 0.81 0.68 3.33
C PHE A 147 -0.56 1.23 3.76
N ARG A 148 -0.94 1.05 5.03
CA ARG A 148 -2.22 1.57 5.56
C ARG A 148 -2.20 3.08 5.75
N GLU A 149 -1.04 3.67 6.04
CA GLU A 149 -0.88 5.12 6.13
C GLU A 149 -0.88 5.80 4.76
N SER A 150 -0.59 5.06 3.68
CA SER A 150 -0.63 5.56 2.32
C SER A 150 -2.07 5.80 1.84
N GLU A 151 -2.34 6.99 1.27
CA GLU A 151 -3.64 7.30 0.68
C GLU A 151 -3.93 6.39 -0.52
N THR A 152 -2.93 6.17 -1.37
CA THR A 152 -3.06 5.25 -2.51
C THR A 152 -3.21 3.80 -2.03
N GLY A 153 -2.51 3.42 -0.94
CA GLY A 153 -2.64 2.10 -0.35
C GLY A 153 -4.06 1.83 0.17
N GLN A 154 -4.64 2.79 0.87
CA GLN A 154 -6.04 2.74 1.30
C GLN A 154 -6.99 2.64 0.09
N ALA A 155 -6.79 3.42 -0.96
CA ALA A 155 -7.63 3.36 -2.15
C ALA A 155 -7.57 2.00 -2.87
N ILE A 156 -6.39 1.36 -2.94
CA ILE A 156 -6.24 -0.01 -3.46
C ILE A 156 -7.07 -0.98 -2.62
N VAL A 157 -7.01 -0.86 -1.30
CA VAL A 157 -7.78 -1.72 -0.37
C VAL A 157 -9.28 -1.56 -0.59
N PHE A 158 -9.78 -0.32 -0.70
CA PHE A 158 -11.19 -0.06 -0.96
C PHE A 158 -11.63 -0.53 -2.34
N TYR A 159 -10.84 -0.27 -3.38
CA TYR A 159 -11.12 -0.74 -4.73
C TYR A 159 -11.19 -2.26 -4.78
N PHE A 160 -10.17 -2.94 -4.23
CA PHE A 160 -10.13 -4.40 -4.18
C PHE A 160 -11.34 -4.96 -3.42
N ALA A 161 -11.59 -4.45 -2.21
CA ALA A 161 -12.69 -4.90 -1.38
C ALA A 161 -14.06 -4.69 -2.04
N ALA A 162 -14.27 -3.58 -2.74
CA ALA A 162 -15.54 -3.25 -3.36
C ALA A 162 -15.74 -3.95 -4.72
N ILE A 163 -14.76 -3.87 -5.61
CA ILE A 163 -14.89 -4.27 -7.01
C ILE A 163 -14.49 -5.73 -7.24
N GLU A 164 -13.46 -6.23 -6.58
CA GLU A 164 -12.96 -7.60 -6.80
C GLU A 164 -13.63 -8.63 -5.90
N VAL A 165 -14.12 -8.18 -4.75
CA VAL A 165 -14.71 -9.07 -3.74
C VAL A 165 -16.18 -8.72 -3.48
N GLY A 166 -16.47 -7.46 -3.19
CA GLY A 166 -17.82 -7.02 -2.83
C GLY A 166 -18.84 -7.26 -3.93
N LEU A 167 -18.61 -6.70 -5.12
CA LEU A 167 -19.52 -6.83 -6.27
C LEU A 167 -19.67 -8.27 -6.77
N PRO A 168 -18.59 -9.04 -7.02
CA PRO A 168 -18.72 -10.37 -7.62
C PRO A 168 -19.37 -11.37 -6.67
N PHE A 169 -19.20 -11.20 -5.36
CA PHE A 169 -19.74 -12.11 -4.35
C PHE A 169 -20.89 -11.50 -3.55
N ALA A 170 -21.57 -10.48 -4.08
CA ALA A 170 -22.65 -9.79 -3.39
C ALA A 170 -23.76 -10.74 -2.92
N ASP A 171 -24.10 -11.76 -3.73
CA ASP A 171 -25.14 -12.74 -3.41
C ASP A 171 -24.65 -13.80 -2.40
N ASN A 172 -23.39 -14.24 -2.51
CA ASN A 172 -22.77 -15.23 -1.61
C ASN A 172 -22.46 -14.67 -0.21
N ALA A 173 -22.21 -13.36 -0.16
CA ALA A 173 -21.94 -12.58 1.04
C ALA A 173 -23.10 -12.55 2.04
N VAL A 174 -24.34 -12.66 1.57
CA VAL A 174 -25.57 -12.59 2.39
C VAL A 174 -25.78 -13.87 3.21
N SER A 175 -25.17 -14.98 2.79
CA SER A 175 -25.37 -16.32 3.40
C SER A 175 -24.31 -16.76 4.42
N GLY A 176 -23.17 -16.08 4.54
CA GLY A 176 -22.03 -16.54 5.35
C GLY A 176 -21.58 -15.55 6.42
N ALA A 177 -21.66 -15.94 7.70
CA ALA A 177 -21.17 -15.17 8.85
C ALA A 177 -19.63 -15.20 9.04
N GLY A 178 -18.85 -15.47 7.99
CA GLY A 178 -17.40 -15.67 8.05
C GLY A 178 -16.59 -14.73 7.14
N SER A 179 -15.26 -14.73 7.30
CA SER A 179 -14.31 -14.01 6.43
C SER A 179 -14.35 -14.57 5.00
N LEU A 180 -15.00 -13.85 4.09
CA LEU A 180 -15.10 -14.26 2.69
C LEU A 180 -13.70 -14.40 2.08
N LEU A 181 -12.82 -13.42 2.29
CA LEU A 181 -11.47 -13.46 1.73
C LEU A 181 -10.64 -14.58 2.35
N GLY A 182 -10.80 -14.85 3.65
CA GLY A 182 -10.21 -16.01 4.31
C GLY A 182 -10.60 -17.33 3.64
N GLN A 183 -11.89 -17.52 3.37
CA GLN A 183 -12.38 -18.72 2.67
C GLN A 183 -11.83 -18.84 1.25
N LEU A 184 -11.75 -17.72 0.52
CA LEU A 184 -11.16 -17.70 -0.82
C LEU A 184 -9.66 -18.07 -0.77
N LEU A 185 -8.92 -17.55 0.21
CA LEU A 185 -7.50 -17.87 0.41
C LEU A 185 -7.30 -19.34 0.79
N ASP A 186 -8.13 -19.90 1.67
CA ASP A 186 -8.03 -21.31 2.05
C ASP A 186 -8.30 -22.23 0.86
N ARG A 187 -9.24 -21.84 -0.01
CA ARG A 187 -9.64 -22.65 -1.16
C ARG A 187 -8.70 -22.54 -2.35
N PHE A 188 -8.21 -21.34 -2.67
CA PHE A 188 -7.48 -21.06 -3.91
C PHE A 188 -6.04 -20.56 -3.70
N GLY A 189 -5.67 -20.23 -2.45
CA GLY A 189 -4.40 -19.58 -2.13
C GLY A 189 -3.17 -20.41 -2.48
N ALA A 190 -3.19 -21.72 -2.23
CA ALA A 190 -2.05 -22.59 -2.54
C ALA A 190 -1.75 -22.62 -4.06
N ASP A 191 -2.79 -22.78 -4.88
CA ASP A 191 -2.64 -22.79 -6.34
C ASP A 191 -2.19 -21.42 -6.87
N GLN A 192 -2.75 -20.32 -6.34
CA GLN A 192 -2.35 -18.98 -6.79
C GLN A 192 -0.93 -18.62 -6.31
N GLN A 193 -0.54 -19.08 -5.12
CA GLN A 193 0.83 -18.94 -4.64
C GLN A 193 1.81 -19.70 -5.56
N ALA A 194 1.47 -20.92 -6.00
CA ALA A 194 2.30 -21.68 -6.94
C ALA A 194 2.47 -20.96 -8.29
N LYS A 195 1.39 -20.35 -8.81
CA LYS A 195 1.46 -19.52 -10.02
C LYS A 195 2.36 -18.30 -9.84
N LEU A 196 2.22 -17.60 -8.72
CA LEU A 196 3.10 -16.48 -8.38
C LEU A 196 4.56 -16.95 -8.24
N ALA A 197 4.81 -18.10 -7.62
CA ALA A 197 6.14 -18.66 -7.46
C ALA A 197 6.82 -18.95 -8.80
N ALA A 198 6.06 -19.42 -9.80
CA ALA A 198 6.57 -19.70 -11.14
C ALA A 198 7.12 -18.45 -11.87
N VAL A 199 6.66 -17.25 -11.50
CA VAL A 199 7.09 -15.99 -12.14
C VAL A 199 7.98 -15.13 -11.25
N ALA A 200 7.72 -15.11 -9.94
CA ALA A 200 8.40 -14.24 -8.99
C ALA A 200 9.50 -14.96 -8.21
N GLY A 201 9.45 -16.28 -8.10
CA GLY A 201 10.28 -17.12 -7.24
C GLY A 201 9.54 -17.61 -5.99
N GLU A 202 9.91 -18.78 -5.47
CA GLU A 202 9.24 -19.43 -4.34
C GLU A 202 9.27 -18.60 -3.05
N GLU A 203 10.44 -18.02 -2.72
CA GLU A 203 10.61 -17.18 -1.53
C GLU A 203 9.66 -15.97 -1.57
N GLU A 204 9.59 -15.33 -2.74
CA GLU A 204 8.77 -14.14 -2.95
C GLU A 204 7.27 -14.44 -2.85
N ALA A 205 6.85 -15.57 -3.42
CA ALA A 205 5.47 -16.01 -3.33
C ALA A 205 5.08 -16.38 -1.90
N ALA A 206 5.99 -16.99 -1.13
CA ALA A 206 5.78 -17.27 0.29
C ALA A 206 5.66 -15.98 1.11
N GLN A 207 6.51 -14.98 0.85
CA GLN A 207 6.43 -13.68 1.50
C GLN A 207 5.14 -12.92 1.15
N ALA A 208 4.71 -12.98 -0.11
CA ALA A 208 3.43 -12.43 -0.55
C ALA A 208 2.23 -13.13 0.11
N MET A 209 2.26 -14.46 0.25
CA MET A 209 1.20 -15.20 0.95
C MET A 209 1.14 -14.85 2.44
N ALA A 210 2.29 -14.71 3.11
CA ALA A 210 2.35 -14.26 4.50
C ALA A 210 1.76 -12.85 4.67
N MET A 211 2.14 -11.93 3.79
CA MET A 211 1.58 -10.58 3.75
C MET A 211 0.07 -10.57 3.48
N MET A 212 -0.40 -11.40 2.54
CA MET A 212 -1.82 -11.50 2.21
C MET A 212 -2.66 -12.01 3.39
N ARG A 213 -2.12 -12.96 4.17
CA ARG A 213 -2.76 -13.42 5.41
C ARG A 213 -2.92 -12.30 6.43
N GLU A 214 -1.90 -11.46 6.62
CA GLU A 214 -2.00 -10.30 7.50
C GLU A 214 -2.97 -9.21 6.97
N LEU A 215 -3.07 -9.06 5.65
CA LEU A 215 -4.02 -8.15 5.01
C LEU A 215 -5.47 -8.66 5.06
N SER A 216 -5.68 -9.97 5.18
CA SER A 216 -7.00 -10.59 5.02
C SER A 216 -8.04 -10.06 6.00
N GLY A 217 -7.74 -9.98 7.30
CA GLY A 217 -8.67 -9.45 8.31
C GLY A 217 -9.11 -8.00 8.05
N PRO A 218 -8.18 -7.05 7.87
CA PRO A 218 -8.51 -5.69 7.45
C PRO A 218 -9.32 -5.64 6.15
N LEU A 219 -8.96 -6.44 5.14
CA LEU A 219 -9.68 -6.49 3.88
C LEU A 219 -11.10 -7.01 4.05
N ASP A 220 -11.32 -8.05 4.86
CA ASP A 220 -12.65 -8.56 5.18
C ASP A 220 -13.52 -7.50 5.88
N THR A 221 -12.90 -6.66 6.73
CA THR A 221 -13.61 -5.53 7.35
C THR A 221 -14.05 -4.52 6.29
N MET A 222 -13.17 -4.19 5.34
CA MET A 222 -13.47 -3.28 4.23
C MET A 222 -14.49 -3.85 3.25
N VAL A 223 -14.47 -5.16 3.00
CA VAL A 223 -15.50 -5.87 2.23
C VAL A 223 -16.84 -5.76 2.95
N GLY A 224 -16.87 -5.95 4.28
CA GLY A 224 -18.04 -5.75 5.11
C GLY A 224 -18.63 -4.34 4.96
N MET A 225 -17.78 -3.31 5.01
CA MET A 225 -18.20 -1.92 4.82
C MET A 225 -18.68 -1.66 3.38
N ALA A 226 -17.96 -2.13 2.37
CA ALA A 226 -18.34 -1.95 0.97
C ALA A 226 -19.69 -2.61 0.63
N ARG A 227 -20.05 -3.71 1.31
CA ARG A 227 -21.33 -4.42 1.14
C ARG A 227 -22.54 -3.52 1.34
N GLU A 228 -22.50 -2.63 2.34
CA GLU A 228 -23.59 -1.69 2.64
C GLU A 228 -23.80 -0.66 1.53
N HIS A 229 -22.84 -0.52 0.62
CA HIS A 229 -22.82 0.48 -0.43
C HIS A 229 -22.74 -0.10 -1.85
N LEU A 230 -22.90 -1.41 -2.03
CA LEU A 230 -22.73 -2.07 -3.34
C LEU A 230 -23.68 -1.54 -4.41
N GLY A 231 -24.90 -1.13 -4.06
CA GLY A 231 -25.82 -0.52 -5.03
C GLY A 231 -25.27 0.79 -5.62
N GLY A 232 -24.67 1.63 -4.78
CA GLY A 232 -24.01 2.87 -5.21
C GLY A 232 -22.75 2.57 -6.02
N ILE A 233 -21.95 1.59 -5.59
CA ILE A 233 -20.72 1.17 -6.27
C ILE A 233 -21.04 0.58 -7.65
N ALA A 234 -22.05 -0.29 -7.75
CA ALA A 234 -22.48 -0.89 -9.00
C ALA A 234 -23.02 0.17 -9.97
N SER A 235 -23.79 1.14 -9.47
CA SER A 235 -24.30 2.27 -10.26
C SER A 235 -23.15 3.18 -10.76
N ALA A 236 -22.16 3.42 -9.91
CA ALA A 236 -20.96 4.16 -10.23
C ALA A 236 -20.10 3.50 -11.30
N ALA A 237 -19.85 2.20 -11.13
CA ALA A 237 -19.09 1.38 -12.06
C ALA A 237 -19.79 1.30 -13.41
N THR A 238 -21.09 0.99 -13.42
CA THR A 238 -21.88 0.94 -14.67
C THR A 238 -22.01 2.32 -15.33
N GLY A 239 -22.20 3.41 -14.58
CA GLY A 239 -22.25 4.76 -15.14
C GLY A 239 -20.94 5.18 -15.83
N SER A 240 -19.81 4.67 -15.33
CA SER A 240 -18.50 4.86 -15.97
C SER A 240 -18.32 3.97 -17.22
N LEU A 241 -18.95 2.80 -17.26
CA LEU A 241 -18.82 1.80 -18.33
C LEU A 241 -19.88 1.91 -19.44
N ALA A 242 -21.08 2.45 -19.16
CA ALA A 242 -22.24 2.44 -20.04
C ALA A 242 -22.03 3.21 -21.36
N THR A 243 -21.09 4.14 -21.40
CA THR A 243 -20.67 4.80 -22.66
C THR A 243 -19.99 3.83 -23.64
N ALA A 244 -19.54 2.65 -23.18
CA ALA A 244 -18.85 1.64 -23.98
C ALA A 244 -19.66 0.35 -24.21
N MET A 245 -20.71 0.06 -23.41
CA MET A 245 -21.45 -1.21 -23.48
C MET A 245 -22.96 -1.03 -23.25
N ASN A 246 -23.80 -1.43 -24.21
CA ASN A 246 -25.26 -1.55 -24.04
C ASN A 246 -25.58 -2.82 -23.21
N VAL A 247 -25.86 -2.69 -21.91
CA VAL A 247 -26.06 -3.87 -21.03
C VAL A 247 -27.29 -3.75 -20.13
N GLY A 248 -28.07 -4.85 -20.02
CA GLY A 248 -29.29 -4.99 -19.21
C GLY A 248 -29.11 -5.72 -17.86
N ASP A 249 -30.25 -5.95 -17.18
CA ASP A 249 -30.62 -6.35 -15.78
C ASP A 249 -29.63 -7.01 -14.77
N LYS A 250 -28.39 -7.41 -15.10
CA LYS A 250 -27.41 -7.93 -14.10
C LYS A 250 -26.28 -6.94 -13.83
N VAL A 251 -26.61 -5.86 -13.11
CA VAL A 251 -25.74 -4.68 -12.90
C VAL A 251 -24.40 -5.04 -12.20
N ALA A 252 -24.40 -5.93 -11.20
CA ALA A 252 -23.20 -6.22 -10.41
C ALA A 252 -22.12 -7.02 -11.18
N GLY A 253 -22.51 -8.10 -11.86
CA GLY A 253 -21.56 -8.92 -12.64
C GLY A 253 -21.00 -8.18 -13.86
N VAL A 254 -21.79 -7.31 -14.48
CA VAL A 254 -21.38 -6.46 -15.60
C VAL A 254 -20.42 -5.37 -15.14
N ALA A 255 -20.70 -4.74 -13.99
CA ALA A 255 -19.80 -3.76 -13.38
C ALA A 255 -18.43 -4.37 -13.07
N ALA A 256 -18.39 -5.55 -12.43
CA ALA A 256 -17.14 -6.24 -12.11
C ALA A 256 -16.36 -6.61 -13.37
N THR A 257 -17.02 -7.25 -14.35
CA THR A 257 -16.37 -7.67 -15.60
C THR A 257 -15.88 -6.48 -16.44
N GLY A 258 -16.62 -5.37 -16.45
CA GLY A 258 -16.18 -4.16 -17.14
C GLY A 258 -15.04 -3.44 -16.42
N ALA A 259 -15.01 -3.50 -15.09
CA ALA A 259 -13.90 -2.98 -14.29
C ALA A 259 -12.61 -3.78 -14.53
N ASP A 260 -12.69 -5.10 -14.74
CA ASP A 260 -11.55 -5.96 -15.11
C ASP A 260 -10.86 -5.55 -16.42
N LEU A 261 -11.56 -4.83 -17.30
CA LEU A 261 -10.99 -4.34 -18.57
C LEU A 261 -10.23 -3.03 -18.40
N LEU A 262 -10.36 -2.37 -17.25
CA LEU A 262 -9.74 -1.08 -17.01
C LEU A 262 -8.37 -1.27 -16.35
N PRO A 263 -7.34 -0.54 -16.76
CA PRO A 263 -6.01 -0.64 -16.17
C PRO A 263 -5.91 0.08 -14.81
N VAL A 264 -6.73 -0.34 -13.84
CA VAL A 264 -6.82 0.28 -12.52
C VAL A 264 -5.60 -0.04 -11.65
N TYR A 265 -5.10 -1.27 -11.65
CA TYR A 265 -3.92 -1.61 -10.84
C TYR A 265 -2.64 -1.00 -11.40
N ARG A 266 -2.57 -0.73 -12.70
CA ARG A 266 -1.48 -0.02 -13.35
C ARG A 266 -1.47 1.43 -12.90
N PHE A 267 -2.65 2.07 -12.81
CA PHE A 267 -2.79 3.41 -12.26
C PHE A 267 -2.43 3.44 -10.76
N LEU A 268 -3.19 2.72 -9.93
CA LEU A 268 -3.04 2.76 -8.48
C LEU A 268 -1.71 2.18 -8.01
N GLY A 269 -1.23 1.12 -8.66
CA GLY A 269 0.06 0.52 -8.37
C GLY A 269 1.22 1.45 -8.70
N ALA A 270 1.23 2.09 -9.88
CA ALA A 270 2.28 3.06 -10.21
C ALA A 270 2.28 4.24 -9.24
N ARG A 271 1.08 4.71 -8.86
CA ARG A 271 0.89 5.79 -7.89
C ARG A 271 1.36 5.39 -6.49
N LEU A 272 1.08 4.16 -6.06
CA LEU A 272 1.55 3.63 -4.77
C LEU A 272 3.08 3.58 -4.73
N VAL A 273 3.72 3.10 -5.80
CA VAL A 273 5.18 3.07 -5.87
C VAL A 273 5.75 4.50 -5.83
N ALA A 274 5.17 5.44 -6.58
CA ALA A 274 5.57 6.84 -6.51
C ALA A 274 5.44 7.42 -5.10
N GLU A 275 4.29 7.25 -4.46
CA GLU A 275 4.01 7.76 -3.12
C GLU A 275 5.01 7.22 -2.10
N ALA A 276 5.27 5.90 -2.10
CA ALA A 276 6.26 5.31 -1.20
C ALA A 276 7.69 5.83 -1.46
N CYS A 277 8.06 6.06 -2.73
CA CYS A 277 9.38 6.64 -3.06
C CYS A 277 9.48 8.10 -2.57
N LEU A 278 8.42 8.89 -2.73
CA LEU A 278 8.36 10.28 -2.30
C LEU A 278 8.39 10.40 -0.78
N VAL A 279 7.56 9.63 -0.08
CA VAL A 279 7.52 9.60 1.41
C VAL A 279 8.88 9.19 1.97
N ARG A 280 9.53 8.18 1.38
CA ARG A 280 10.87 7.77 1.80
C ARG A 280 11.91 8.88 1.54
N ALA A 281 11.87 9.53 0.38
CA ALA A 281 12.78 10.64 0.08
C ALA A 281 12.61 11.82 1.06
N LEU A 282 11.38 12.18 1.38
CA LEU A 282 11.05 13.23 2.35
C LEU A 282 11.57 12.89 3.75
N LYS A 283 11.40 11.62 4.18
CA LYS A 283 11.90 11.15 5.47
C LYS A 283 13.42 11.22 5.54
N GLU A 284 14.12 10.73 4.52
CA GLU A 284 15.59 10.77 4.46
C GLU A 284 16.12 12.22 4.47
N GLU A 285 15.46 13.15 3.78
CA GLU A 285 15.80 14.58 3.81
C GLU A 285 15.58 15.21 5.19
N ALA A 286 14.44 14.91 5.85
CA ALA A 286 14.14 15.41 7.19
C ALA A 286 15.15 14.91 8.24
N GLU A 287 15.57 13.65 8.13
CA GLU A 287 16.62 13.06 8.96
C GLU A 287 17.97 13.74 8.73
N ALA A 288 18.36 13.98 7.47
CA ALA A 288 19.58 14.69 7.11
C ALA A 288 19.61 16.13 7.65
N GLN A 289 18.49 16.85 7.57
CA GLN A 289 18.36 18.20 8.15
C GLN A 289 18.46 18.19 9.67
N SER A 290 17.80 17.24 10.34
CA SER A 290 17.88 17.06 11.79
C SER A 290 19.31 16.78 12.25
N GLU A 291 20.05 15.93 11.53
CA GLU A 291 21.46 15.68 11.82
C GLU A 291 22.34 16.91 11.59
N ALA A 292 22.11 17.67 10.51
CA ALA A 292 22.86 18.88 10.23
C ALA A 292 22.68 19.93 11.34
N VAL A 293 21.46 20.09 11.87
CA VAL A 293 21.16 20.97 13.01
C VAL A 293 21.89 20.50 14.26
N LYS A 294 21.84 19.19 14.58
CA LYS A 294 22.56 18.61 15.73
C LYS A 294 24.07 18.82 15.64
N ARG A 295 24.66 18.63 14.45
CA ARG A 295 26.09 18.86 14.19
C ARG A 295 26.45 20.34 14.32
N SER A 296 25.64 21.25 13.76
CA SER A 296 25.86 22.68 13.88
C SER A 296 25.76 23.16 15.33
N ALA A 297 24.83 22.62 16.12
CA ALA A 297 24.71 22.93 17.54
C ALA A 297 25.91 22.41 18.35
N ALA A 298 26.40 21.21 18.05
CA ALA A 298 27.59 20.65 18.69
C ALA A 298 28.90 21.36 18.31
N ALA A 299 28.95 21.97 17.12
CA ALA A 299 30.11 22.71 16.63
C ALA A 299 30.22 24.16 17.16
N GLN A 300 29.18 24.70 17.80
CA GLN A 300 29.27 26.01 18.44
C GLN A 300 30.17 25.90 19.68
N PRO A 301 31.27 26.67 19.76
CA PRO A 301 32.12 26.64 20.94
C PRO A 301 31.28 27.03 22.15
N ILE A 302 31.28 26.19 23.18
CA ILE A 302 30.65 26.48 24.47
C ILE A 302 31.29 27.78 24.98
N LYS A 303 30.61 28.91 24.79
CA LYS A 303 30.99 30.16 25.43
C LYS A 303 30.74 29.95 26.92
N TYR A 304 31.79 29.56 27.65
CA TYR A 304 31.82 29.70 29.10
C TYR A 304 31.74 31.21 29.40
N THR A 305 30.52 31.72 29.57
CA THR A 305 30.27 33.11 30.01
C THR A 305 30.38 33.26 31.52
N ARG A 306 31.05 32.35 32.23
CA ARG A 306 31.51 32.66 33.58
C ARG A 306 32.71 33.58 33.44
N SER A 307 32.47 34.87 33.64
CA SER A 307 33.52 35.82 33.92
C SER A 307 34.31 35.31 35.13
N ALA A 308 35.63 35.51 35.16
CA ALA A 308 36.43 35.20 36.35
C ALA A 308 35.93 35.93 37.62
N ALA A 309 35.08 36.94 37.47
CA ALA A 309 34.39 37.66 38.54
C ALA A 309 33.17 36.92 39.13
N ASP A 310 32.64 35.87 38.46
CA ASP A 310 31.47 35.10 38.94
C ASP A 310 31.88 33.80 39.67
N LEU A 311 33.19 33.62 39.92
CA LEU A 311 33.64 32.60 40.85
C LEU A 311 33.29 33.09 42.26
N PRO A 312 32.42 32.38 43.02
CA PRO A 312 32.24 32.72 44.43
C PRO A 312 33.61 32.71 45.11
N ASP A 313 33.92 33.78 45.85
CA ASP A 313 35.16 33.93 46.58
C ASP A 313 35.54 32.59 47.22
N ALA A 314 36.71 32.07 46.84
CA ALA A 314 37.21 30.83 47.39
C ALA A 314 37.16 30.97 48.92
N PRO A 315 36.47 30.07 49.65
CA PRO A 315 36.34 30.19 51.09
C PRO A 315 37.75 30.23 51.68
N ALA A 316 38.05 31.33 52.36
CA ALA A 316 39.33 31.56 53.00
C ALA A 316 39.72 30.30 53.78
N ARG A 317 40.91 29.77 53.50
CA ARG A 317 41.51 28.64 54.22
C ARG A 317 41.51 28.95 55.71
N ARG A 318 40.46 28.56 56.45
CA ARG A 318 40.52 28.43 57.90
C ARG A 318 41.39 27.22 58.18
N ARG A 319 42.61 27.49 58.65
CA ARG A 319 43.42 26.52 59.38
C ARG A 319 42.59 26.07 60.59
N GLY A 320 42.14 24.83 60.60
CA GLY A 320 41.48 24.26 61.77
C GLY A 320 40.75 22.94 61.47
N CYS A 321 41.22 21.88 62.13
CA CYS A 321 40.54 20.61 62.36
C CYS A 321 40.43 19.62 61.18
N PHE A 322 41.51 18.86 61.01
CA PHE A 322 41.44 17.44 60.72
C PHE A 322 40.47 16.76 61.70
N GLY A 323 39.42 16.11 61.20
CA GLY A 323 38.57 15.26 62.03
C GLY A 323 37.28 14.84 61.35
N PHE A 324 37.21 13.54 61.03
CA PHE A 324 36.01 12.74 60.78
C PHE A 324 35.24 12.93 59.47
N GLY A 325 35.07 11.84 58.72
CA GLY A 325 34.10 11.78 57.63
C GLY A 325 34.28 10.69 56.57
N ILE A 326 34.84 9.52 56.89
CA ILE A 326 34.62 8.30 56.10
C ILE A 326 33.20 7.82 56.41
N LEU A 327 32.28 7.79 55.43
CA LEU A 327 31.34 6.68 55.16
C LEU A 327 30.30 7.08 54.10
N LEU A 328 30.09 6.17 53.14
CA LEU A 328 28.93 5.97 52.23
C LEU A 328 29.28 6.04 50.74
N LEU A 329 30.02 5.01 50.31
CA LEU A 329 30.12 4.61 48.92
C LEU A 329 30.09 3.07 48.86
N ALA A 330 28.89 2.53 49.07
CA ALA A 330 28.54 1.13 48.79
C ALA A 330 27.03 0.96 49.01
N VAL A 331 26.26 0.86 47.93
CA VAL A 331 25.08 0.00 47.72
C VAL A 331 24.48 0.43 46.37
N GLY A 332 24.51 -0.45 45.38
CA GLY A 332 23.88 -0.20 44.09
C GLY A 332 24.35 -1.07 42.91
N LEU A 333 24.89 -2.26 43.17
CA LEU A 333 25.17 -3.26 42.14
C LEU A 333 24.65 -4.62 42.64
N ALA A 334 23.40 -4.94 42.33
CA ALA A 334 22.85 -6.29 42.17
C ALA A 334 21.32 -6.22 42.19
N THR A 335 20.68 -6.37 41.01
CA THR A 335 19.48 -7.20 40.77
C THR A 335 18.90 -6.92 39.39
N ALA A 336 19.14 -7.80 38.42
CA ALA A 336 18.19 -8.15 37.35
C ALA A 336 18.82 -9.19 36.40
N SER A 337 18.91 -10.43 36.87
CA SER A 337 19.08 -11.58 35.98
C SER A 337 18.41 -12.78 36.64
N MET A 338 17.10 -12.93 36.38
CA MET A 338 16.38 -14.20 36.35
C MET A 338 14.94 -13.95 35.86
N ALA A 339 14.47 -14.90 35.04
CA ALA A 339 13.11 -15.16 34.53
C ALA A 339 12.80 -14.63 33.11
N TRP A 340 12.36 -15.45 32.14
CA TRP A 340 11.98 -16.87 32.11
C TRP A 340 12.16 -17.42 30.68
N GLY A 341 12.43 -18.72 30.59
CA GLY A 341 12.16 -19.51 29.38
C GLY A 341 10.77 -20.15 29.47
N ALA A 342 10.10 -20.20 28.33
CA ALA A 342 9.13 -21.19 27.88
C ALA A 342 9.24 -21.26 26.36
#